data_AF-A0A842ZTY1-F1
#
_entry.id   AF-A0A842ZTY1-F1
#
_cell.length_a   1.000
_cell.length_b   1.000
_cell.length_c   1.000
_cell.angle_alpha   90.00
_cell.angle_beta   90.00
_cell.angle_gamma   90.00
#
_symmetry.space_group_name_H-M   'P 1'
#
loop_
_entity.id
_entity.type
_entity.pdbx_description
1 polymer ?
#
loop_
_entity_poly.entity_id
_entity_poly.type
_entity_poly.pdbx_seq_one_letter_code
_entity_poly.pdbx_strand_id
1 'polypeptide(L)'
;MDIGIYCYSAQNNLIYGCSLVNNGRGIDCYNHSLGNTIEQCIVNDNIGSGICIWNGGSNTLILNSEISHNGYGMDYDQYGVFFDESSYMHIEGCTISENKKTGVLFSYDTSNNQICNSTISNNQMNGIEFRSNSHQNTIYHNNFINNSNQAVDKGYNNVWDDGTLGNYWSDYTGQDANNDCIGDTPYNISGGTNKDKFPLLLPYGEQPSVKIISPEESYIYFRNLKIYPFFTTLLFGNIKIKTNAANYIYGIERVEFYVDNILRRKDTTPPYDWVWRLSSHLKHRHIIKVIVYDNDGQTATDEMNVLRFF
;
A
#
# COMPACT_ATOMS: atom_id res chain seq x y z
N MET A 1 -35.40 -5.51 7.17
CA MET A 1 -34.23 -4.64 6.93
C MET A 1 -33.52 -5.25 5.76
N ASP A 2 -33.25 -4.46 4.73
CA ASP A 2 -32.76 -5.03 3.48
C ASP A 2 -31.23 -5.14 3.58
N ILE A 3 -30.78 -6.37 3.78
CA ILE A 3 -29.38 -6.77 3.71
C ILE A 3 -29.08 -7.02 2.24
N GLY A 4 -27.95 -6.51 1.73
CA GLY A 4 -27.54 -6.75 0.35
C GLY A 4 -27.34 -8.23 0.06
N ILE A 5 -26.44 -8.89 0.80
CA ILE A 5 -26.24 -10.34 0.75
C ILE A 5 -26.28 -10.90 2.16
N TYR A 6 -27.15 -11.89 2.39
CA TYR A 6 -27.28 -12.58 3.67
C TYR A 6 -26.85 -14.04 3.55
N CYS A 7 -25.77 -14.39 4.25
CA CYS A 7 -25.24 -15.73 4.38
C CYS A 7 -25.65 -16.30 5.74
N TYR A 8 -26.67 -17.17 5.78
CA TYR A 8 -27.12 -17.83 7.00
C TYR A 8 -26.66 -19.28 7.04
N SER A 9 -25.79 -19.62 8.00
CA SER A 9 -25.16 -20.95 8.09
C SER A 9 -24.59 -21.43 6.75
N ALA A 10 -24.09 -20.48 5.96
CA ALA A 10 -23.66 -20.69 4.60
C ALA A 10 -22.17 -20.98 4.58
N GLN A 11 -21.76 -21.98 3.80
CA GLN A 11 -20.38 -22.45 3.78
C GLN A 11 -19.79 -22.45 2.37
N ASN A 12 -18.51 -22.09 2.27
CA ASN A 12 -17.72 -22.17 1.03
C ASN A 12 -18.33 -21.40 -0.16
N ASN A 13 -18.97 -20.27 0.11
CA ASN A 13 -19.53 -19.41 -0.94
C ASN A 13 -18.50 -18.42 -1.44
N LEU A 14 -18.51 -18.16 -2.74
CA LEU A 14 -17.77 -17.08 -3.37
C LEU A 14 -18.72 -15.93 -3.70
N ILE A 15 -18.52 -14.79 -3.04
CA ILE A 15 -19.14 -13.50 -3.36
C ILE A 15 -18.09 -12.70 -4.10
N TYR A 16 -18.22 -12.60 -5.42
CA TYR A 16 -17.19 -12.04 -6.30
C TYR A 16 -17.76 -10.91 -7.17
N GLY A 17 -17.08 -9.76 -7.19
CA GLY A 17 -17.43 -8.67 -8.10
C GLY A 17 -18.77 -7.99 -7.80
N CYS A 18 -19.32 -8.16 -6.60
CA CYS A 18 -20.63 -7.61 -6.23
C CYS A 18 -20.51 -6.14 -5.81
N SER A 19 -21.51 -5.32 -6.17
CA SER A 19 -21.65 -3.93 -5.71
C SER A 19 -22.86 -3.79 -4.80
N LEU A 20 -22.62 -3.65 -3.50
CA LEU A 20 -23.63 -3.58 -2.45
C LEU A 20 -23.68 -2.18 -1.85
N VAL A 21 -24.52 -1.35 -2.47
CA VAL A 21 -24.62 0.09 -2.21
C VAL A 21 -25.99 0.45 -1.64
N ASN A 22 -26.05 1.37 -0.66
CA ASN A 22 -27.32 1.88 -0.10
C ASN A 22 -28.24 0.83 0.55
N ASN A 23 -27.66 -0.23 1.13
CA ASN A 23 -28.42 -1.25 1.87
C ASN A 23 -28.48 -0.93 3.37
N GLY A 24 -29.31 -1.66 4.11
CA GLY A 24 -29.30 -1.65 5.57
C GLY A 24 -27.96 -2.16 6.14
N ARG A 25 -27.46 -3.26 5.58
CA ARG A 25 -26.09 -3.77 5.71
C ARG A 25 -25.65 -4.30 4.35
N GLY A 26 -24.35 -4.25 4.06
CA GLY A 26 -23.83 -4.76 2.79
C GLY A 26 -23.88 -6.29 2.74
N ILE A 27 -22.89 -6.93 3.35
CA ILE A 27 -22.78 -8.41 3.45
C ILE A 27 -22.91 -8.79 4.92
N ASP A 28 -23.78 -9.75 5.21
CA ASP A 28 -24.00 -10.25 6.57
C ASP A 28 -23.88 -11.79 6.57
N CYS A 29 -22.78 -12.30 7.11
CA CYS A 29 -22.51 -13.71 7.33
C CYS A 29 -22.77 -14.07 8.80
N TYR A 30 -23.84 -14.82 9.04
CA TYR A 30 -24.36 -15.09 10.37
C TYR A 30 -24.49 -16.59 10.64
N ASN A 31 -24.47 -16.96 11.92
CA ASN A 31 -24.78 -18.30 12.44
C ASN A 31 -23.90 -19.41 11.87
N HIS A 32 -22.63 -19.44 12.26
CA HIS A 32 -21.66 -20.44 11.81
C HIS A 32 -21.54 -20.52 10.28
N SER A 33 -21.50 -19.35 9.62
CA SER A 33 -21.16 -19.26 8.20
C SER A 33 -19.64 -19.34 8.03
N LEU A 34 -19.15 -20.38 7.36
CA LEU A 34 -17.73 -20.77 7.39
C LEU A 34 -17.11 -20.82 5.99
N GLY A 35 -15.83 -20.46 5.88
CA GLY A 35 -15.06 -20.72 4.66
C GLY A 35 -15.50 -19.90 3.45
N ASN A 36 -16.20 -18.78 3.65
CA ASN A 36 -16.68 -17.96 2.55
C ASN A 36 -15.55 -17.07 2.00
N THR A 37 -15.67 -16.63 0.76
CA THR A 37 -14.74 -15.69 0.13
C THR A 37 -15.53 -14.51 -0.39
N ILE A 38 -15.15 -13.32 0.03
CA ILE A 38 -15.65 -12.04 -0.45
C ILE A 38 -14.49 -11.40 -1.21
N GLU A 39 -14.61 -11.30 -2.52
CA GLU A 39 -13.49 -10.87 -3.36
C GLU A 39 -13.92 -9.83 -4.40
N GLN A 40 -13.10 -8.80 -4.60
CA GLN A 40 -13.34 -7.74 -5.60
C GLN A 40 -14.74 -7.11 -5.50
N CYS A 41 -15.26 -7.01 -4.27
CA CYS A 41 -16.57 -6.42 -4.01
C CYS A 41 -16.43 -4.93 -3.69
N ILE A 42 -17.48 -4.18 -4.00
CA ILE A 42 -17.65 -2.78 -3.62
C ILE A 42 -18.81 -2.73 -2.62
N VAL A 43 -18.50 -2.45 -1.36
CA VAL A 43 -19.46 -2.43 -0.25
C VAL A 43 -19.45 -1.05 0.38
N ASN A 44 -20.30 -0.16 -0.10
CA ASN A 44 -20.28 1.23 0.32
C ASN A 44 -21.65 1.85 0.51
N ASP A 45 -21.68 3.01 1.17
CA ASP A 45 -22.90 3.77 1.44
C ASP A 45 -24.03 2.93 2.08
N ASN A 46 -23.69 1.92 2.88
CA ASN A 46 -24.68 1.17 3.64
C ASN A 46 -25.02 1.89 4.95
N ILE A 47 -26.29 1.84 5.35
CA ILE A 47 -26.81 2.53 6.54
C ILE A 47 -26.13 2.02 7.81
N GLY A 48 -25.98 0.71 7.94
CA GLY A 48 -25.19 0.03 8.95
C GLY A 48 -23.83 -0.40 8.41
N SER A 49 -23.22 -1.42 9.02
CA SER A 49 -21.90 -1.89 8.63
C SER A 49 -21.84 -2.41 7.19
N GLY A 50 -20.64 -2.30 6.60
CA GLY A 50 -20.38 -2.84 5.27
C GLY A 50 -20.42 -4.37 5.27
N ILE A 51 -19.50 -5.00 6.00
CA ILE A 51 -19.41 -6.45 6.13
C ILE A 51 -19.53 -6.85 7.59
N CYS A 52 -20.46 -7.74 7.92
CA CYS A 52 -20.63 -8.33 9.24
C CYS A 52 -20.38 -9.84 9.18
N ILE A 53 -19.56 -10.36 10.08
CA ILE A 53 -19.33 -11.79 10.28
C ILE A 53 -19.40 -12.06 11.78
N TRP A 54 -20.41 -12.83 12.20
CA TRP A 54 -20.77 -12.88 13.61
C TRP A 54 -21.55 -14.14 13.97
N ASN A 55 -21.64 -14.44 15.27
CA ASN A 55 -22.24 -15.65 15.83
C ASN A 55 -21.58 -16.92 15.28
N GLY A 56 -20.26 -17.03 15.52
CA GLY A 56 -19.46 -18.19 15.14
C GLY A 56 -19.10 -18.30 13.66
N GLY A 57 -19.30 -17.23 12.86
CA GLY A 57 -18.78 -17.15 11.50
C GLY A 57 -17.26 -17.11 11.51
N SER A 58 -16.57 -17.84 10.62
CA SER A 58 -15.11 -18.01 10.69
C SER A 58 -14.53 -18.46 9.36
N ASN A 59 -13.20 -18.49 9.24
CA ASN A 59 -12.48 -18.91 8.03
C ASN A 59 -12.89 -18.13 6.76
N THR A 60 -13.38 -16.90 6.89
CA THR A 60 -13.80 -16.12 5.73
C THR A 60 -12.64 -15.27 5.21
N LEU A 61 -12.49 -15.23 3.89
CA LEU A 61 -11.49 -14.43 3.19
C LEU A 61 -12.17 -13.15 2.67
N ILE A 62 -11.57 -11.99 2.90
CA ILE A 62 -12.00 -10.70 2.33
C ILE A 62 -10.83 -10.16 1.53
N LEU A 63 -10.94 -10.20 0.21
CA LEU A 63 -9.82 -9.99 -0.71
C LEU A 63 -10.11 -8.85 -1.68
N ASN A 64 -9.14 -7.98 -1.91
CA ASN A 64 -9.15 -7.01 -3.02
C ASN A 64 -10.45 -6.19 -3.13
N SER A 65 -11.09 -5.90 -2.00
CA SER A 65 -12.43 -5.30 -1.95
C SER A 65 -12.38 -3.86 -1.42
N GLU A 66 -13.34 -3.04 -1.84
CA GLU A 66 -13.54 -1.68 -1.35
C GLU A 66 -14.68 -1.65 -0.35
N ILE A 67 -14.40 -1.24 0.89
CA ILE A 67 -15.37 -1.13 1.98
C ILE A 67 -15.35 0.31 2.50
N SER A 68 -16.21 1.15 1.94
CA SER A 68 -16.14 2.60 2.17
C SER A 68 -17.47 3.24 2.58
N HIS A 69 -17.45 4.35 3.31
CA HIS A 69 -18.65 5.16 3.59
C HIS A 69 -19.81 4.43 4.30
N ASN A 70 -19.56 3.33 5.01
CA ASN A 70 -20.61 2.58 5.70
C ASN A 70 -20.92 3.15 7.09
N GLY A 71 -22.14 2.92 7.57
CA GLY A 71 -22.54 3.19 8.95
C GLY A 71 -23.09 4.59 9.24
N TYR A 72 -23.71 5.29 8.28
CA TYR A 72 -24.24 6.64 8.55
C TYR A 72 -25.59 6.70 9.30
N GLY A 73 -26.26 5.56 9.53
CA GLY A 73 -27.52 5.50 10.27
C GLY A 73 -27.32 5.44 11.79
N MET A 74 -28.18 6.09 12.59
CA MET A 74 -27.98 6.28 14.05
C MET A 74 -28.12 5.02 14.93
N ASP A 75 -28.81 3.97 14.47
CA ASP A 75 -29.26 2.86 15.33
C ASP A 75 -28.54 1.51 15.08
N TYR A 76 -27.43 1.50 14.34
CA TYR A 76 -26.82 0.27 13.85
C TYR A 76 -25.36 0.10 14.27
N ASP A 77 -24.84 -1.11 14.05
CA ASP A 77 -23.39 -1.32 13.91
C ASP A 77 -22.93 -0.47 12.71
N GLN A 78 -21.89 0.34 12.90
CA GLN A 78 -21.50 1.40 11.94
C GLN A 78 -20.03 1.24 11.54
N TYR A 79 -19.62 0.00 11.27
CA TYR A 79 -18.23 -0.37 11.00
C TYR A 79 -18.03 -0.62 9.51
N GLY A 80 -16.80 -0.47 9.01
CA GLY A 80 -16.50 -0.98 7.67
C GLY A 80 -16.68 -2.50 7.66
N VAL A 81 -15.92 -3.17 8.52
CA VAL A 81 -15.94 -4.61 8.74
C VAL A 81 -16.12 -4.89 10.25
N PHE A 82 -17.02 -5.81 10.57
CA PHE A 82 -17.33 -6.21 11.94
C PHE A 82 -17.21 -7.72 12.11
N PHE A 83 -16.34 -8.13 13.03
CA PHE A 83 -16.17 -9.52 13.45
C PHE A 83 -16.56 -9.70 14.91
N ASP A 84 -17.31 -10.75 15.21
CA ASP A 84 -17.78 -11.09 16.55
C ASP A 84 -17.80 -12.61 16.73
N GLU A 85 -17.14 -13.13 17.77
CA GLU A 85 -16.99 -14.59 17.99
C GLU A 85 -16.50 -15.30 16.72
N SER A 86 -15.48 -14.73 16.08
CA SER A 86 -14.99 -15.15 14.75
C SER A 86 -13.48 -15.37 14.76
N SER A 87 -13.05 -16.48 14.18
CA SER A 87 -11.63 -16.85 14.11
C SER A 87 -11.19 -17.12 12.68
N TYR A 88 -9.87 -17.04 12.46
CA TYR A 88 -9.23 -17.38 11.17
C TYR A 88 -9.78 -16.57 9.98
N MET A 89 -10.17 -15.34 10.24
CA MET A 89 -10.50 -14.34 9.23
C MET A 89 -9.23 -13.84 8.56
N HIS A 90 -9.28 -13.63 7.25
CA HIS A 90 -8.16 -13.09 6.48
C HIS A 90 -8.64 -11.91 5.63
N ILE A 91 -8.07 -10.72 5.86
CA ILE A 91 -8.30 -9.53 5.03
C ILE A 91 -7.01 -9.20 4.28
N GLU A 92 -7.09 -9.12 2.97
CA GLU A 92 -5.92 -8.84 2.12
C GLU A 92 -6.25 -7.95 0.93
N GLY A 93 -5.37 -7.02 0.58
CA GLY A 93 -5.52 -6.19 -0.63
C GLY A 93 -6.72 -5.23 -0.58
N CYS A 94 -7.33 -5.03 0.59
CA CYS A 94 -8.57 -4.28 0.71
C CYS A 94 -8.34 -2.79 0.95
N THR A 95 -9.29 -1.97 0.51
CA THR A 95 -9.37 -0.55 0.88
C THR A 95 -10.55 -0.36 1.81
N ILE A 96 -10.28 0.01 3.06
CA ILE A 96 -11.29 0.17 4.12
C ILE A 96 -11.25 1.62 4.61
N SER A 97 -12.15 2.44 4.07
CA SER A 97 -12.01 3.89 4.19
C SER A 97 -13.30 4.65 4.50
N GLU A 98 -13.17 5.80 5.16
CA GLU A 98 -14.28 6.76 5.32
C GLU A 98 -15.53 6.18 6.00
N ASN A 99 -15.38 5.08 6.76
CA ASN A 99 -16.49 4.49 7.50
C ASN A 99 -16.78 5.33 8.75
N LYS A 100 -18.05 5.35 9.16
CA LYS A 100 -18.54 6.28 10.20
C LYS A 100 -17.97 6.01 11.60
N LYS A 101 -17.59 4.77 11.91
CA LYS A 101 -16.86 4.43 13.15
C LYS A 101 -15.51 3.82 12.81
N THR A 102 -15.28 2.59 13.27
CA THR A 102 -14.03 1.86 13.09
C THR A 102 -14.01 1.20 11.71
N GLY A 103 -12.85 1.21 11.05
CA GLY A 103 -12.64 0.51 9.79
C GLY A 103 -12.87 -0.99 9.95
N VAL A 104 -12.10 -1.65 10.82
CA VAL A 104 -12.30 -3.06 11.20
C VAL A 104 -12.40 -3.23 12.71
N LEU A 105 -13.53 -3.75 13.18
CA LEU A 105 -13.75 -4.06 14.60
C LEU A 105 -13.70 -5.56 14.84
N PHE A 106 -12.87 -5.96 15.80
CA PHE A 106 -12.81 -7.30 16.38
C PHE A 106 -13.44 -7.27 17.78
N SER A 107 -14.59 -7.93 17.91
CA SER A 107 -15.41 -7.99 19.12
C SER A 107 -15.48 -9.43 19.65
N TYR A 108 -15.61 -9.58 20.97
CA TYR A 108 -15.78 -10.84 21.73
C TYR A 108 -15.10 -12.10 21.16
N ASP A 109 -14.03 -12.56 21.81
CA ASP A 109 -13.37 -13.85 21.53
C ASP A 109 -13.00 -14.06 20.05
N THR A 110 -12.51 -13.01 19.40
CA THR A 110 -12.03 -13.04 18.01
C THR A 110 -10.53 -13.31 17.97
N SER A 111 -10.14 -14.43 17.36
CA SER A 111 -8.76 -14.92 17.45
C SER A 111 -8.18 -15.49 16.16
N ASN A 112 -6.85 -15.51 16.07
CA ASN A 112 -6.13 -16.10 14.94
C ASN A 112 -6.49 -15.48 13.59
N ASN A 113 -6.85 -14.20 13.57
CA ASN A 113 -7.19 -13.47 12.35
C ASN A 113 -5.97 -12.72 11.80
N GLN A 114 -5.98 -12.46 10.50
CA GLN A 114 -4.90 -11.82 9.78
C GLN A 114 -5.42 -10.65 8.93
N ILE A 115 -4.71 -9.53 8.98
CA ILE A 115 -4.93 -8.39 8.09
C ILE A 115 -3.60 -7.97 7.49
N CYS A 116 -3.48 -8.02 6.17
CA CYS A 116 -2.27 -7.61 5.47
C CYS A 116 -2.55 -6.92 4.13
N ASN A 117 -1.52 -6.28 3.57
CA ASN A 117 -1.54 -5.67 2.23
C ASN A 117 -2.75 -4.74 1.99
N SER A 118 -3.31 -4.14 3.04
CA SER A 118 -4.56 -3.38 2.98
C SER A 118 -4.35 -1.92 3.33
N THR A 119 -5.17 -1.04 2.77
CA THR A 119 -5.19 0.39 3.12
C THR A 119 -6.39 0.68 4.02
N ILE A 120 -6.13 1.14 5.23
CA ILE A 120 -7.15 1.51 6.22
C ILE A 120 -7.02 3.00 6.49
N SER A 121 -7.98 3.80 5.99
CA SER A 121 -7.80 5.25 5.95
C SER A 121 -9.04 6.07 6.23
N ASN A 122 -8.88 7.24 6.85
CA ASN A 122 -9.96 8.22 7.05
C ASN A 122 -11.21 7.67 7.77
N ASN A 123 -11.09 6.59 8.54
CA ASN A 123 -12.20 6.10 9.36
C ASN A 123 -12.38 7.01 10.58
N GLN A 124 -13.63 7.34 10.93
CA GLN A 124 -13.93 8.44 11.85
C GLN A 124 -13.76 8.10 13.34
N MET A 125 -13.42 6.85 13.68
CA MET A 125 -13.04 6.48 15.05
C MET A 125 -11.66 5.82 15.10
N ASN A 126 -11.56 4.55 14.73
CA ASN A 126 -10.32 3.78 14.76
C ASN A 126 -10.07 3.19 13.37
N GLY A 127 -8.82 3.02 12.93
CA GLY A 127 -8.55 2.21 11.74
C GLY A 127 -8.93 0.75 12.02
N ILE A 128 -8.25 0.15 13.02
CA ILE A 128 -8.59 -1.17 13.56
C ILE A 128 -8.79 -1.08 15.08
N GLU A 129 -9.76 -1.81 15.61
CA GLU A 129 -9.95 -1.99 17.05
C GLU A 129 -10.07 -3.46 17.45
N PHE A 130 -9.22 -3.91 18.38
CA PHE A 130 -9.41 -5.14 19.14
C PHE A 130 -10.03 -4.85 20.51
N ARG A 131 -11.17 -5.46 20.80
CA ARG A 131 -11.78 -5.44 22.14
C ARG A 131 -11.17 -6.50 23.05
N SER A 132 -11.39 -6.34 24.35
CA SER A 132 -10.94 -7.27 25.39
C SER A 132 -11.33 -8.71 25.04
N ASN A 133 -10.40 -9.63 25.24
CA ASN A 133 -10.45 -11.06 24.87
C ASN A 133 -10.12 -11.40 23.40
N SER A 134 -9.97 -10.44 22.49
CA SER A 134 -9.46 -10.75 21.14
C SER A 134 -7.96 -11.05 21.21
N HIS A 135 -7.49 -12.15 20.63
CA HIS A 135 -6.10 -12.60 20.83
C HIS A 135 -5.49 -13.32 19.63
N GLN A 136 -4.15 -13.37 19.59
CA GLN A 136 -3.39 -14.09 18.55
C GLN A 136 -3.71 -13.62 17.13
N ASN A 137 -4.08 -12.35 16.97
CA ASN A 137 -4.29 -11.76 15.64
C ASN A 137 -2.98 -11.16 15.11
N THR A 138 -2.81 -11.12 13.79
CA THR A 138 -1.58 -10.68 13.13
C THR A 138 -1.88 -9.60 12.08
N ILE A 139 -1.23 -8.44 12.20
CA ILE A 139 -1.53 -7.25 11.42
C ILE A 139 -0.22 -6.66 10.90
N TYR A 140 0.03 -6.71 9.60
CA TYR A 140 1.32 -6.29 9.02
C TYR A 140 1.14 -5.89 7.55
N HIS A 141 2.07 -5.12 6.99
CA HIS A 141 2.03 -4.69 5.59
C HIS A 141 0.78 -3.86 5.22
N ASN A 142 0.18 -3.18 6.20
CA ASN A 142 -0.95 -2.32 5.97
C ASN A 142 -0.56 -0.84 5.97
N ASN A 143 -1.40 -0.02 5.35
CA ASN A 143 -1.28 1.43 5.32
C ASN A 143 -2.36 2.05 6.21
N PHE A 144 -1.99 2.56 7.39
CA PHE A 144 -2.87 3.30 8.29
C PHE A 144 -2.75 4.80 8.05
N ILE A 145 -3.77 5.41 7.43
CA ILE A 145 -3.70 6.78 6.95
C ILE A 145 -4.85 7.63 7.49
N ASN A 146 -4.54 8.64 8.29
CA ASN A 146 -5.50 9.68 8.73
C ASN A 146 -6.79 9.13 9.37
N ASN A 147 -6.74 7.97 10.04
CA ASN A 147 -7.83 7.55 10.89
C ASN A 147 -7.84 8.42 12.16
N SER A 148 -9.00 8.61 12.79
CA SER A 148 -9.06 9.45 14.02
C SER A 148 -8.20 8.90 15.15
N ASN A 149 -8.12 7.58 15.27
CA ASN A 149 -7.01 6.86 15.89
C ASN A 149 -6.58 5.78 14.91
N GLN A 150 -5.28 5.58 14.70
CA GLN A 150 -4.82 4.58 13.72
C GLN A 150 -5.22 3.16 14.13
N ALA A 151 -4.97 2.81 15.39
CA ALA A 151 -5.30 1.50 15.93
C ALA A 151 -5.51 1.54 17.44
N VAL A 152 -6.39 0.66 17.94
CA VAL A 152 -6.60 0.40 19.37
C VAL A 152 -6.59 -1.10 19.61
N ASP A 153 -5.74 -1.56 20.51
CA ASP A 153 -5.59 -2.96 20.86
C ASP A 153 -5.74 -3.15 22.37
N LYS A 154 -6.94 -3.57 22.78
CA LYS A 154 -7.27 -3.97 24.17
C LYS A 154 -7.21 -5.49 24.36
N GLY A 155 -6.72 -6.21 23.34
CA GLY A 155 -6.56 -7.64 23.32
C GLY A 155 -5.22 -8.08 23.93
N TYR A 156 -4.86 -9.35 23.73
CA TYR A 156 -3.60 -9.90 24.22
C TYR A 156 -2.96 -10.82 23.17
N ASN A 157 -1.63 -10.90 23.15
CA ASN A 157 -0.86 -11.68 22.19
C ASN A 157 -1.19 -11.38 20.71
N ASN A 158 -1.68 -10.17 20.41
CA ASN A 158 -1.79 -9.69 19.04
C ASN A 158 -0.42 -9.15 18.60
N VAL A 159 -0.09 -9.36 17.33
CA VAL A 159 1.19 -8.98 16.73
C VAL A 159 0.92 -8.00 15.60
N TRP A 160 1.66 -6.90 15.57
CA TRP A 160 1.50 -5.80 14.61
C TRP A 160 2.67 -5.72 13.62
N ASP A 161 3.31 -6.86 13.37
CA ASP A 161 4.44 -7.04 12.46
C ASP A 161 4.54 -8.52 12.01
N ASP A 162 5.31 -8.80 10.97
CA ASP A 162 5.61 -10.16 10.51
C ASP A 162 6.94 -10.73 11.06
N GLY A 163 7.59 -9.98 11.95
CA GLY A 163 8.92 -10.28 12.48
C GLY A 163 10.08 -9.64 11.70
N THR A 164 9.81 -9.06 10.53
CA THR A 164 10.79 -8.33 9.71
C THR A 164 10.31 -6.94 9.29
N LEU A 165 9.02 -6.81 8.97
CA LEU A 165 8.35 -5.60 8.54
C LEU A 165 7.03 -5.45 9.30
N GLY A 166 6.66 -4.20 9.54
CA GLY A 166 5.44 -3.82 10.23
C GLY A 166 4.41 -3.24 9.29
N ASN A 167 3.74 -2.20 9.77
CA ASN A 167 2.76 -1.41 9.03
C ASN A 167 3.29 0.00 8.81
N TYR A 168 2.73 0.68 7.81
CA TYR A 168 2.90 2.11 7.65
C TYR A 168 1.86 2.87 8.46
N TRP A 169 2.31 3.94 9.14
CA TRP A 169 1.48 4.77 10.00
C TRP A 169 1.69 6.23 9.60
N SER A 170 0.66 6.90 9.10
CA SER A 170 0.78 8.29 8.59
C SER A 170 1.15 9.33 9.66
N ASP A 171 1.05 8.98 10.93
CA ASP A 171 1.40 9.78 12.11
C ASP A 171 2.72 9.35 12.76
N TYR A 172 3.41 8.34 12.22
CA TYR A 172 4.71 7.93 12.72
C TYR A 172 5.79 8.93 12.36
N THR A 173 6.58 9.31 13.37
CA THR A 173 7.62 10.35 13.29
C THR A 173 8.97 9.85 13.81
N GLY A 174 9.15 8.53 13.89
CA GLY A 174 10.39 7.93 14.34
C GLY A 174 11.54 8.15 13.36
N GLN A 175 12.76 7.89 13.85
CA GLN A 175 13.99 8.01 13.08
C GLN A 175 14.35 6.68 12.43
N ASP A 176 15.19 6.78 11.40
CA ASP A 176 15.80 5.66 10.69
C ASP A 176 17.29 5.98 10.51
N ALA A 177 18.09 5.58 11.50
CA ALA A 177 19.51 5.86 11.56
C ALA A 177 20.32 4.92 10.66
N ASN A 178 19.83 3.70 10.45
CA ASN A 178 20.48 2.67 9.60
C ASN A 178 20.09 2.80 8.11
N ASN A 179 19.11 3.65 7.78
CA ASN A 179 18.57 3.91 6.44
C ASN A 179 17.99 2.66 5.77
N ASP A 180 17.34 1.79 6.55
CA ASP A 180 16.65 0.61 6.03
C ASP A 180 15.14 0.82 5.79
N CYS A 181 14.67 2.08 5.96
CA CYS A 181 13.29 2.52 5.78
C CYS A 181 12.29 1.92 6.78
N ILE A 182 12.81 1.29 7.83
CA ILE A 182 12.09 0.87 9.02
C ILE A 182 12.44 1.85 10.14
N GLY A 183 11.44 2.23 10.91
CA GLY A 183 11.64 3.08 12.06
C GLY A 183 12.34 2.36 13.21
N ASP A 184 13.42 2.96 13.73
CA ASP A 184 14.22 2.42 14.84
C ASP A 184 13.43 2.36 16.17
N THR A 185 12.34 3.13 16.28
CA THR A 185 11.48 3.16 17.47
C THR A 185 10.16 2.46 17.18
N PRO A 186 9.79 1.39 17.92
CA PRO A 186 8.50 0.74 17.76
C PRO A 186 7.30 1.70 17.86
N TYR A 187 6.28 1.49 17.04
CA TYR A 187 5.01 2.23 17.12
C TYR A 187 4.10 1.57 18.17
N ASN A 188 3.77 2.30 19.23
CA ASN A 188 2.91 1.79 20.30
C ASN A 188 1.44 1.80 19.86
N ILE A 189 0.75 0.68 20.04
CA ILE A 189 -0.69 0.58 19.76
C ILE A 189 -1.48 0.99 21.01
N SER A 190 -2.40 1.93 20.86
CA SER A 190 -3.20 2.44 21.98
C SER A 190 -4.07 1.35 22.60
N GLY A 191 -4.37 1.44 23.89
CA GLY A 191 -5.31 0.51 24.58
C GLY A 191 -4.67 -0.67 25.31
N GLY A 192 -3.37 -0.91 25.12
CA GLY A 192 -2.64 -2.01 25.74
C GLY A 192 -1.12 -1.80 25.73
N THR A 193 -0.36 -2.90 25.70
CA THR A 193 1.12 -2.89 25.64
C THR A 193 1.67 -3.39 24.30
N ASN A 194 0.81 -3.73 23.34
CA ASN A 194 1.22 -4.21 22.04
C ASN A 194 1.79 -3.06 21.20
N LYS A 195 2.68 -3.42 20.28
CA LYS A 195 3.43 -2.48 19.44
C LYS A 195 3.77 -3.15 18.13
N ASP A 196 3.82 -2.34 17.10
CA ASP A 196 4.50 -2.66 15.85
C ASP A 196 5.99 -2.41 16.07
N LYS A 197 6.81 -3.45 15.95
CA LYS A 197 8.25 -3.37 16.18
C LYS A 197 9.03 -2.85 14.98
N PHE A 198 8.44 -2.88 13.80
CA PHE A 198 9.09 -2.58 12.54
C PHE A 198 8.24 -1.58 11.72
N PRO A 199 7.87 -0.42 12.29
CA PRO A 199 7.01 0.53 11.61
C PRO A 199 7.68 1.05 10.33
N LEU A 200 6.94 1.06 9.23
CA LEU A 200 7.46 1.51 7.94
C LEU A 200 7.46 3.04 7.87
N LEU A 201 8.51 3.63 7.31
CA LEU A 201 8.58 5.09 7.08
C LEU A 201 7.78 5.54 5.87
N LEU A 202 7.47 4.61 4.98
CA LEU A 202 6.75 4.85 3.74
C LEU A 202 5.63 3.83 3.58
N PRO A 203 4.58 4.18 2.80
CA PRO A 203 3.48 3.27 2.53
C PRO A 203 3.96 1.91 2.01
N TYR A 204 3.40 0.84 2.57
CA TYR A 204 3.56 -0.50 2.05
C TYR A 204 3.02 -0.58 0.61
N GLY A 205 3.77 -1.25 -0.27
CA GLY A 205 3.46 -1.33 -1.69
C GLY A 205 3.80 -0.06 -2.48
N GLU A 206 4.56 0.88 -1.92
CA GLU A 206 5.10 2.00 -2.69
C GLU A 206 6.00 1.49 -3.82
N GLN A 207 5.69 1.91 -5.05
CA GLN A 207 6.45 1.53 -6.23
C GLN A 207 7.83 2.18 -6.22
N PRO A 208 8.85 1.56 -6.84
CA PRO A 208 10.10 2.25 -7.09
C PRO A 208 9.84 3.54 -7.88
N SER A 209 10.70 4.54 -7.71
CA SER A 209 10.70 5.75 -8.52
C SER A 209 12.07 5.98 -9.13
N VAL A 210 12.10 6.57 -10.32
CA VAL A 210 13.34 6.99 -10.98
C VAL A 210 13.15 8.32 -11.67
N LYS A 211 14.18 9.15 -11.62
CA LYS A 211 14.22 10.43 -12.31
C LYS A 211 15.61 10.69 -12.89
N ILE A 212 15.66 11.07 -14.16
CA ILE A 212 16.84 11.60 -14.82
C ILE A 212 17.03 13.03 -14.31
N ILE A 213 18.08 13.26 -13.52
CA ILE A 213 18.41 14.58 -12.95
C ILE A 213 19.51 15.31 -13.73
N SER A 214 20.17 14.61 -14.66
CA SER A 214 21.10 15.18 -15.63
C SER A 214 21.11 14.29 -16.87
N PRO A 215 21.10 14.84 -18.09
CA PRO A 215 20.84 16.25 -18.38
C PRO A 215 19.43 16.67 -17.95
N GLU A 216 19.26 17.92 -17.54
CA GLU A 216 17.94 18.49 -17.29
C GLU A 216 17.25 18.82 -18.60
N GLU A 217 15.92 18.79 -18.60
CA GLU A 217 15.12 19.18 -19.75
C GLU A 217 15.31 20.66 -20.09
N SER A 218 15.24 21.01 -21.38
CA SER A 218 15.25 22.39 -21.85
C SER A 218 16.54 23.15 -21.52
N TYR A 219 17.70 22.49 -21.64
CA TYR A 219 19.02 23.11 -21.50
C TYR A 219 20.00 22.68 -22.59
N ILE A 220 20.93 23.57 -22.90
CA ILE A 220 22.10 23.25 -23.72
C ILE A 220 23.20 22.69 -22.83
N TYR A 221 23.76 21.55 -23.21
CA TYR A 221 24.94 20.95 -22.61
C TYR A 221 26.09 20.90 -23.61
N PHE A 222 27.27 21.36 -23.20
CA PHE A 222 28.51 21.20 -23.96
C PHE A 222 29.53 20.40 -23.15
N ARG A 223 29.87 19.20 -23.62
CA ARG A 223 30.80 18.27 -22.97
C ARG A 223 30.48 18.08 -21.48
N ASN A 224 29.22 17.75 -21.19
CA ASN A 224 28.66 17.55 -19.85
C ASN A 224 28.49 18.83 -18.99
N LEU A 225 28.83 20.01 -19.51
CA LEU A 225 28.59 21.27 -18.80
C LEU A 225 27.23 21.85 -19.20
N LYS A 226 26.36 22.13 -18.21
CA LYS A 226 25.08 22.84 -18.40
C LYS A 226 25.36 24.31 -18.69
N ILE A 227 24.88 24.82 -19.84
CA ILE A 227 25.22 26.17 -20.33
C ILE A 227 24.07 27.15 -20.14
N TYR A 228 22.94 26.95 -20.82
CA TYR A 228 21.85 27.92 -20.85
C TYR A 228 20.49 27.23 -21.12
N PRO A 229 19.37 27.72 -20.55
CA PRO A 229 18.04 27.23 -20.88
C PRO A 229 17.74 27.36 -22.38
N PHE A 230 17.05 26.39 -22.96
CA PHE A 230 16.67 26.38 -24.37
C PHE A 230 15.34 25.66 -24.52
N PHE A 231 14.61 25.88 -25.62
CA PHE A 231 13.29 25.26 -25.79
C PHE A 231 13.30 23.72 -25.92
N THR A 232 14.50 23.11 -25.97
CA THR A 232 14.70 21.65 -26.00
C THR A 232 16.10 21.30 -25.45
N THR A 233 16.32 20.06 -25.02
CA THR A 233 17.64 19.63 -24.53
C THR A 233 18.60 19.36 -25.68
N LEU A 234 19.66 20.16 -25.77
CA LEU A 234 20.71 20.02 -26.77
C LEU A 234 21.98 19.47 -26.14
N LEU A 235 22.53 18.39 -26.71
CA LEU A 235 23.74 17.75 -26.21
C LEU A 235 24.86 17.84 -27.25
N PHE A 236 25.96 18.51 -26.88
CA PHE A 236 27.17 18.61 -27.69
C PHE A 236 28.31 17.81 -27.04
N GLY A 237 28.67 16.67 -27.61
CA GLY A 237 29.70 15.76 -27.09
C GLY A 237 29.21 14.77 -26.02
N ASN A 238 30.09 14.40 -25.10
CA ASN A 238 29.78 13.44 -24.01
C ASN A 238 28.82 14.07 -22.99
N ILE A 239 27.91 13.26 -22.45
CA ILE A 239 27.01 13.65 -21.35
C ILE A 239 27.05 12.59 -20.25
N LYS A 240 27.05 13.01 -18.99
CA LYS A 240 26.82 12.14 -17.84
C LYS A 240 25.34 12.16 -17.51
N ILE A 241 24.70 11.03 -17.73
CA ILE A 241 23.33 10.78 -17.32
C ILE A 241 23.39 10.42 -15.83
N LYS A 242 22.79 11.27 -15.01
CA LYS A 242 22.67 11.04 -13.56
C LYS A 242 21.23 10.75 -13.24
N THR A 243 21.02 9.79 -12.36
CA THR A 243 19.67 9.38 -11.98
C THR A 243 19.52 9.45 -10.47
N ASN A 244 18.34 9.91 -10.05
CA ASN A 244 17.87 9.70 -8.70
C ASN A 244 16.87 8.54 -8.76
N ALA A 245 17.25 7.38 -8.27
CA ALA A 245 16.39 6.22 -8.17
C ALA A 245 16.15 5.94 -6.69
N ALA A 246 14.90 5.69 -6.34
CA ALA A 246 14.51 5.38 -4.97
C ALA A 246 13.55 4.19 -4.95
N ASN A 247 13.90 3.17 -4.17
CA ASN A 247 12.95 2.20 -3.65
C ASN A 247 13.39 1.94 -2.22
N TYR A 248 12.49 2.27 -1.31
CA TYR A 248 12.86 2.48 0.08
C TYR A 248 12.70 1.19 0.90
N ILE A 249 11.64 0.41 0.70
CA ILE A 249 11.36 -0.79 1.51
C ILE A 249 12.12 -2.02 0.99
N TYR A 250 12.10 -2.27 -0.33
CA TYR A 250 12.69 -3.48 -0.91
C TYR A 250 14.11 -3.26 -1.42
N GLY A 251 14.56 -2.01 -1.51
CA GLY A 251 15.82 -1.65 -2.14
C GLY A 251 15.79 -1.81 -3.66
N ILE A 252 16.83 -1.31 -4.32
CA ILE A 252 16.96 -1.36 -5.78
C ILE A 252 17.81 -2.58 -6.17
N GLU A 253 17.26 -3.44 -7.01
CA GLU A 253 17.99 -4.58 -7.60
C GLU A 253 18.96 -4.08 -8.68
N ARG A 254 18.47 -3.20 -9.58
CA ARG A 254 19.28 -2.61 -10.67
C ARG A 254 18.65 -1.38 -11.31
N VAL A 255 19.47 -0.58 -11.96
CA VAL A 255 19.10 0.50 -12.88
C VAL A 255 19.66 0.22 -14.27
N GLU A 256 18.81 0.32 -15.29
CA GLU A 256 19.14 0.10 -16.69
C GLU A 256 18.99 1.38 -17.50
N PHE A 257 20.02 1.70 -18.31
CA PHE A 257 20.06 2.88 -19.16
C PHE A 257 19.93 2.47 -20.62
N TYR A 258 19.04 3.14 -21.34
CA TYR A 258 18.74 2.91 -22.74
C TYR A 258 18.90 4.19 -23.54
N VAL A 259 19.29 4.01 -24.80
CA VAL A 259 19.21 5.05 -25.84
C VAL A 259 18.50 4.44 -27.04
N ASP A 260 17.38 5.03 -27.44
CA ASP A 260 16.51 4.56 -28.53
C ASP A 260 16.10 3.10 -28.34
N ASN A 261 15.67 2.75 -27.12
CA ASN A 261 15.33 1.39 -26.69
C ASN A 261 16.47 0.36 -26.75
N ILE A 262 17.71 0.77 -27.05
CA ILE A 262 18.89 -0.10 -27.00
C ILE A 262 19.53 0.03 -25.63
N LEU A 263 19.67 -1.09 -24.90
CA LEU A 263 20.34 -1.14 -23.59
C LEU A 263 21.82 -0.73 -23.75
N ARG A 264 22.25 0.21 -22.92
CA ARG A 264 23.61 0.77 -22.93
C ARG A 264 24.40 0.47 -21.67
N ARG A 265 23.74 0.39 -20.52
CA ARG A 265 24.37 0.19 -19.21
C ARG A 265 23.37 -0.46 -18.25
N LYS A 266 23.88 -1.31 -17.38
CA LYS A 266 23.18 -1.84 -16.20
C LYS A 266 24.08 -1.57 -14.99
N ASP A 267 23.53 -0.95 -13.96
CA ASP A 267 24.19 -0.71 -12.67
C ASP A 267 23.39 -1.38 -11.56
N THR A 268 24.06 -2.03 -10.62
CA THR A 268 23.44 -2.72 -9.47
C THR A 268 23.81 -2.07 -8.14
N THR A 269 24.60 -1.01 -8.16
CA THR A 269 25.02 -0.27 -6.97
C THR A 269 25.06 1.24 -7.26
N PRO A 270 24.66 2.08 -6.31
CA PRO A 270 24.75 3.53 -6.45
C PRO A 270 26.22 4.01 -6.41
N PRO A 271 26.55 5.18 -7.01
CA PRO A 271 25.64 6.06 -7.74
C PRO A 271 25.29 5.53 -9.14
N TYR A 272 24.01 5.62 -9.50
CA TYR A 272 23.46 5.19 -10.79
C TYR A 272 23.72 6.24 -11.88
N ASP A 273 24.93 6.23 -12.39
CA ASP A 273 25.49 7.29 -13.22
C ASP A 273 26.17 6.68 -14.46
N TRP A 274 25.72 7.08 -15.65
CA TRP A 274 26.27 6.59 -16.91
C TRP A 274 26.80 7.72 -17.80
N VAL A 275 28.03 7.60 -18.28
CA VAL A 275 28.59 8.53 -19.28
C VAL A 275 28.26 8.03 -20.68
N TRP A 276 27.34 8.71 -21.35
CA TRP A 276 27.04 8.48 -22.76
C TRP A 276 28.11 9.12 -23.63
N ARG A 277 29.12 8.31 -23.95
CA ARG A 277 30.23 8.72 -24.82
C ARG A 277 29.76 8.89 -26.26
N LEU A 278 30.47 9.75 -26.96
CA LEU A 278 30.18 10.05 -28.34
C LEU A 278 30.63 8.91 -29.27
N SER A 279 29.73 8.50 -30.17
CA SER A 279 30.04 7.66 -31.34
C SER A 279 29.63 8.43 -32.59
N SER A 280 30.52 8.53 -33.57
CA SER A 280 30.51 9.44 -34.72
C SER A 280 29.16 9.74 -35.39
N HIS A 281 28.85 11.04 -35.46
CA HIS A 281 28.15 11.87 -36.45
C HIS A 281 26.79 11.46 -37.06
N LEU A 282 25.75 12.14 -36.60
CA LEU A 282 24.77 12.98 -37.34
C LEU A 282 23.83 13.59 -36.29
N LYS A 283 23.08 14.66 -36.61
CA LYS A 283 22.04 15.19 -35.72
C LYS A 283 20.94 14.16 -35.59
N HIS A 284 20.77 13.59 -34.41
CA HIS A 284 19.73 12.61 -34.17
C HIS A 284 18.92 13.02 -32.95
N ARG A 285 17.60 12.92 -33.11
CA ARG A 285 16.68 12.82 -31.98
C ARG A 285 16.95 11.49 -31.33
N HIS A 286 17.14 11.53 -30.03
CA HIS A 286 17.30 10.34 -29.22
C HIS A 286 16.34 10.38 -28.05
N ILE A 287 15.93 9.21 -27.61
CA ILE A 287 15.24 9.03 -26.35
C ILE A 287 16.23 8.39 -25.39
N ILE A 288 16.54 9.11 -24.30
CA ILE A 288 17.21 8.52 -23.15
C ILE A 288 16.12 7.94 -22.27
N LYS A 289 16.24 6.66 -21.93
CA LYS A 289 15.30 5.97 -21.05
C LYS A 289 16.05 5.31 -19.91
N VAL A 290 15.54 5.44 -18.70
CA VAL A 290 16.08 4.79 -17.50
C VAL A 290 14.97 3.97 -16.87
N ILE A 291 15.27 2.71 -16.56
CA ILE A 291 14.36 1.80 -15.85
C ILE A 291 15.03 1.38 -14.55
N VAL A 292 14.32 1.51 -13.43
CA VAL A 292 14.71 0.94 -12.14
C VAL A 292 13.89 -0.32 -11.89
N TYR A 293 14.54 -1.33 -11.31
CA TYR A 293 13.92 -2.57 -10.85
C TYR A 293 14.24 -2.73 -9.36
N ASP A 294 13.23 -3.04 -8.57
CA ASP A 294 13.40 -3.36 -7.15
C ASP A 294 13.55 -4.87 -6.92
N ASN A 295 13.81 -5.26 -5.66
CA ASN A 295 13.97 -6.67 -5.30
C ASN A 295 12.64 -7.46 -5.23
N ASP A 296 11.49 -6.80 -5.38
CA ASP A 296 10.15 -7.40 -5.42
C ASP A 296 9.64 -7.58 -6.87
N GLY A 297 10.46 -7.20 -7.86
CA GLY A 297 10.14 -7.32 -9.28
C GLY A 297 9.31 -6.16 -9.84
N GLN A 298 9.07 -5.11 -9.08
CA GLN A 298 8.41 -3.90 -9.55
C GLN A 298 9.38 -2.99 -10.30
N THR A 299 8.85 -2.13 -11.17
CA THR A 299 9.65 -1.27 -12.04
C THR A 299 9.10 0.13 -12.15
N ALA A 300 9.98 1.11 -12.31
CA ALA A 300 9.62 2.45 -12.75
C ALA A 300 10.53 2.92 -13.89
N THR A 301 10.00 3.81 -14.71
CA THR A 301 10.67 4.30 -15.92
C THR A 301 10.61 5.82 -15.97
N ASP A 302 11.73 6.44 -16.36
CA ASP A 302 11.80 7.84 -16.75
C ASP A 302 12.45 7.97 -18.13
N GLU A 303 11.94 8.90 -18.93
CA GLU A 303 12.38 9.09 -20.31
C GLU A 303 12.49 10.59 -20.63
N MET A 304 13.49 10.94 -21.43
CA MET A 304 13.62 12.30 -21.95
C MET A 304 14.05 12.32 -23.42
N ASN A 305 13.52 13.30 -24.14
CA ASN A 305 13.90 13.57 -25.52
C ASN A 305 15.09 14.52 -25.57
N VAL A 306 16.11 14.16 -26.35
CA VAL A 306 17.28 15.01 -26.56
C VAL A 306 17.63 15.10 -28.03
N LEU A 307 18.19 16.24 -28.42
CA LEU A 307 18.86 16.37 -29.70
C LEU A 307 20.36 16.33 -29.46
N ARG A 308 21.04 15.34 -30.06
CA ARG A 308 22.48 15.18 -29.91
C ARG A 308 23.22 15.61 -31.18
N PHE A 309 24.35 16.29 -30.99
CA PHE A 309 25.18 16.86 -32.05
C PHE A 309 26.65 16.52 -31.84
N PHE A 310 27.29 16.16 -32.96
CA PHE A 310 28.72 15.85 -33.14
C PHE A 310 29.22 14.68 -32.34
#